data_AF-A0A931QFH4-F1
#
_entry.id   AF-A0A931QFH4-F1
#
_cell.length_a   1.000
_cell.length_b   1.000
_cell.length_c   1.000
_cell.angle_alpha   90.00
_cell.angle_beta   90.00
_cell.angle_gamma   90.00
#
_symmetry.space_group_name_H-M   'P 1'
#
loop_
_entity.id
_entity.type
_entity.pdbx_description
1 polymer ?
#
loop_
_entity_poly.entity_id
_entity_poly.type
_entity_poly.pdbx_seq_one_letter_code
_entity_poly.pdbx_strand_id
1 'polypeptide(L)' 'NVGLEGYAKVGSGFVTVTVRGDVGAVKAATDAGAAAAKRVGELASVHVIPRPHADVEMILPQNSKGAFGGRGKEK' A
#
# COMPACT_ATOMS: atom_id res chain seq x y z
N ASN A 1 11.12 10.58 5.89
CA ASN A 1 10.19 9.81 6.77
C ASN A 1 9.12 9.18 5.87
N VAL A 2 8.48 8.06 6.24
CA VAL A 2 7.40 7.44 5.46
C VAL A 2 6.10 7.37 6.25
N GLY A 3 4.99 7.67 5.59
CA GLY A 3 3.63 7.51 6.10
C GLY A 3 2.90 6.37 5.37
N LEU A 4 2.08 5.62 6.11
CA LEU A 4 1.21 4.61 5.55
C LEU A 4 -0.12 5.27 5.15
N GLU A 5 -0.44 5.25 3.85
CA GLU A 5 -1.70 5.81 3.34
C GLU A 5 -2.87 4.83 3.57
N GLY A 6 -2.59 3.53 3.48
CA GLY A 6 -3.58 2.48 3.67
C GLY A 6 -3.26 1.22 2.88
N TYR A 7 -4.25 0.32 2.83
CA TYR A 7 -4.21 -0.86 1.97
C TYR A 7 -5.46 -0.92 1.08
N ALA A 8 -5.30 -1.39 -0.14
CA ALA A 8 -6.37 -1.67 -1.09
C ALA A 8 -6.55 -3.17 -1.22
N LYS A 9 -7.80 -3.63 -1.12
CA LYS A 9 -8.19 -5.01 -1.40
C LYS A 9 -8.83 -5.04 -2.78
N VAL A 10 -8.20 -5.72 -3.73
CA VAL A 10 -8.69 -5.82 -5.11
C VAL A 10 -9.68 -6.99 -5.26
N GLY A 11 -9.59 -7.97 -4.37
CA GLY A 11 -10.38 -9.21 -4.41
C GLY A 11 -9.48 -10.44 -4.61
N SER A 12 -10.08 -11.64 -4.60
CA SER A 12 -9.36 -12.92 -4.83
C SER A 12 -8.11 -13.15 -3.99
N GLY A 13 -8.07 -12.59 -2.78
CA GLY A 13 -6.92 -12.67 -1.86
C GLY A 13 -5.81 -11.64 -2.10
N PHE A 14 -5.91 -10.79 -3.13
CA PHE A 14 -4.90 -9.77 -3.41
C PHE A 14 -5.10 -8.50 -2.57
N VAL A 15 -4.03 -8.12 -1.89
CA VAL A 15 -3.96 -6.89 -1.07
C VAL A 15 -2.72 -6.11 -1.46
N THR A 16 -2.86 -4.81 -1.66
CA THR A 16 -1.76 -3.89 -1.96
C THR A 16 -1.66 -2.86 -0.84
N VAL A 17 -0.46 -2.58 -0.35
CA VAL A 17 -0.20 -1.55 0.66
C VAL A 17 0.53 -0.39 -0.01
N THR A 18 0.07 0.83 0.24
CA THR A 18 0.68 2.05 -0.32
C THR A 18 1.28 2.88 0.80
N VAL A 19 2.52 3.31 0.58
CA VAL A 19 3.29 4.16 1.48
C VAL A 19 3.77 5.41 0.73
N ARG A 20 3.79 6.56 1.41
CA ARG A 20 4.23 7.84 0.85
C ARG A 20 5.29 8.50 1.72
N GLY A 21 6.10 9.33 1.07
CA GLY A 21 7.21 10.05 1.70
C GLY A 21 8.26 10.42 0.67
N ASP A 22 9.45 10.76 1.16
CA ASP A 22 10.61 11.09 0.32
C ASP A 22 11.05 9.86 -0.48
N VAL A 23 11.43 10.04 -1.75
CA VAL A 23 11.79 8.94 -2.67
C VAL A 23 12.81 7.97 -2.07
N GLY A 24 13.84 8.50 -1.38
CA GLY A 24 14.85 7.67 -0.71
C GLY A 24 14.29 6.86 0.46
N ALA A 25 13.37 7.45 1.23
CA ALA A 25 12.73 6.78 2.36
C ALA A 25 11.71 5.72 1.89
N VAL A 26 10.92 6.03 0.87
CA VAL A 26 9.95 5.09 0.26
C VAL A 26 10.68 3.90 -0.34
N LYS A 27 11.78 4.10 -1.08
CA LYS A 27 12.56 2.99 -1.64
C LYS A 27 13.07 2.04 -0.56
N ALA A 28 13.65 2.58 0.51
CA ALA A 28 14.14 1.77 1.63
C ALA A 28 13.01 1.01 2.34
N ALA A 29 11.87 1.67 2.59
CA ALA A 29 10.71 1.04 3.22
C ALA A 29 10.14 -0.09 2.36
N THR A 30 10.05 0.14 1.05
CA THR A 30 9.53 -0.82 0.08
C THR A 30 10.45 -2.05 -0.05
N ASP A 31 11.78 -1.86 -0.11
CA ASP A 31 12.74 -2.97 -0.17
C ASP A 31 12.72 -3.82 1.13
N ALA A 32 12.65 -3.17 2.29
CA ALA A 32 12.51 -3.86 3.58
C ALA A 32 11.17 -4.62 3.67
N GLY A 33 10.07 -4.00 3.23
CA GLY A 33 8.75 -4.60 3.19
C GLY A 33 8.69 -5.81 2.26
N ALA A 34 9.31 -5.72 1.08
CA ALA A 34 9.39 -6.82 0.13
C ALA A 34 10.11 -8.05 0.71
N ALA A 35 11.24 -7.82 1.41
CA ALA A 35 11.98 -8.88 2.07
C ALA A 35 11.17 -9.53 3.22
N ALA A 36 10.41 -8.74 3.97
CA ALA A 36 9.53 -9.26 5.01
C ALA A 36 8.35 -10.04 4.41
N ALA A 37 7.70 -9.51 3.38
CA ALA A 37 6.56 -10.13 2.72
C ALA A 37 6.91 -11.51 2.14
N LYS A 38 8.07 -11.63 1.48
CA LYS A 38 8.56 -12.92 0.96
C LYS A 38 8.78 -14.00 2.02
N ARG A 39 8.98 -13.62 3.29
CA ARG A 39 9.17 -14.60 4.39
C ARG A 39 7.85 -15.13 4.93
N VAL A 40 6.78 -14.33 4.85
CA VAL A 40 5.47 -14.66 5.45
C VAL A 40 4.45 -15.11 4.42
N GLY A 41 4.66 -14.85 3.13
CA GLY A 41 3.75 -15.24 2.07
C GLY A 41 4.27 -14.95 0.66
N GLU A 42 3.36 -14.92 -0.30
CA GLU A 42 3.66 -14.66 -1.70
C GLU A 42 3.64 -13.17 -2.02
N LEU A 43 4.73 -12.66 -2.60
CA LEU A 43 4.85 -11.28 -3.03
C LEU A 43 4.66 -11.21 -4.54
N ALA A 44 3.55 -10.61 -4.98
CA ALA A 44 3.24 -10.47 -6.41
C ALA A 44 4.12 -9.42 -7.11
N SER A 45 4.21 -8.20 -6.56
CA SER A 45 4.94 -7.10 -7.19
C SER A 45 5.34 -6.03 -6.19
N VAL A 46 6.40 -5.30 -6.54
CA VAL A 46 6.95 -4.19 -5.77
C VAL A 46 7.32 -3.07 -6.74
N HIS A 47 6.84 -1.86 -6.47
CA HIS A 47 7.12 -0.72 -7.33
C HIS A 47 7.20 0.58 -6.51
N VAL A 48 8.04 1.50 -6.98
CA VAL A 48 8.20 2.83 -6.40
C VAL A 48 8.00 3.85 -7.52
N ILE A 49 7.13 4.83 -7.27
CA ILE A 49 6.82 5.91 -8.21
C ILE A 49 7.37 7.22 -7.62
N PRO A 50 8.53 7.72 -8.09
CA PRO A 50 9.18 8.88 -7.47
C PRO A 50 8.42 10.21 -7.63
N ARG A 51 7.68 10.38 -8.74
CA ARG A 51 6.83 11.54 -9.01
C ARG A 51 5.53 11.06 -9.64
N PRO A 52 4.48 10.80 -8.85
CA PRO A 52 3.17 10.53 -9.40
C PRO A 52 2.62 11.78 -10.09
N HIS A 53 1.91 11.60 -11.21
CA HIS A 53 1.16 12.68 -11.83
C HIS A 53 -0.07 13.02 -10.99
N ALA A 54 -0.52 14.28 -11.00
CA ALA A 54 -1.62 14.74 -10.15
C ALA A 54 -2.92 13.94 -10.37
N ASP A 55 -3.22 13.56 -11.62
CA ASP A 55 -4.40 12.75 -11.95
C ASP A 55 -4.34 11.33 -11.34
N VAL A 56 -3.13 10.79 -11.16
CA VAL A 56 -2.93 9.48 -10.52
C VAL A 56 -3.20 9.58 -9.01
N GLU A 57 -2.92 10.73 -8.39
CA GLU A 57 -3.20 10.91 -6.97
C GLU A 57 -4.70 10.91 -6.65
N MET A 58 -5.55 11.30 -7.59
CA MET A 58 -7.02 11.30 -7.41
C MET A 58 -7.63 9.90 -7.38
N ILE A 59 -7.02 8.94 -8.06
CA ILE A 59 -7.52 7.57 -8.16
C ILE A 59 -6.90 6.64 -7.10
N LEU A 60 -5.79 7.05 -6.49
CA LEU A 60 -5.14 6.28 -5.45
C LEU A 60 -5.89 6.39 -4.12
N PRO A 61 -5.91 5.32 -3.32
CA PRO A 61 -6.58 5.33 -2.03
C PRO A 61 -5.91 6.34 -1.09
N GLN A 62 -6.63 7.40 -0.77
CA GLN A 62 -6.21 8.37 0.23
C GLN A 62 -6.87 8.00 1.56
N ASN A 63 -6.05 7.72 2.58
CA ASN A 63 -6.47 7.66 3.98
C ASN A 63 -7.40 6.48 4.40
N SER A 64 -7.21 5.27 3.85
CA SER A 64 -7.87 4.08 4.42
C SER A 64 -7.16 3.61 5.69
N LYS A 65 -7.49 4.27 6.82
CA LYS A 65 -7.20 3.75 8.17
C LYS A 65 -7.67 2.30 8.23
N GLY A 66 -6.71 1.41 8.47
CA GLY A 66 -6.93 -0.04 8.44
C GLY A 66 -8.09 -0.49 9.32
N ALA A 67 -9.08 -1.12 8.70
CA ALA A 67 -10.08 -1.93 9.38
C ALA A 67 -9.88 -3.38 8.93
N PHE A 68 -8.92 -4.06 9.54
CA PHE A 68 -8.88 -5.52 9.54
C PHE A 68 -9.81 -6.01 10.65
N GLY A 69 -11.06 -6.28 10.28
CA GLY A 69 -12.10 -6.80 11.17
C GLY A 69 -13.47 -6.45 10.61
N GLY A 70 -14.26 -7.46 10.27
CA GLY A 70 -15.55 -7.30 9.62
C GLY A 70 -16.49 -6.33 10.36
N ARG A 71 -17.20 -5.52 9.58
CA ARG A 71 -18.52 -5.04 9.99
C ARG A 71 -19.36 -4.83 8.75
N GLY A 72 -20.36 -5.69 8.60
CA GLY A 72 -21.55 -5.34 7.84
C GLY A 72 -22.09 -4.01 8.34
N LYS A 73 -22.38 -3.13 7.40
CA LYS A 73 -23.41 -2.12 7.56
C LYS A 73 -24.44 -2.47 6.50
N GLU A 74 -25.35 -3.37 6.89
CA GLU A 74 -26.71 -3.37 6.39
C GLU A 74 -27.25 -1.93 6.41
N LYS A 75 -27.87 -1.57 5.29
CA LYS A 75 -29.11 -0.81 5.32
C LYS A 75 -30.20 -1.73 4.77
#